data_AF-A0ABD6GHL7-F1
#
_entry.id   AF-A0ABD6GHL7-F1
#
_cell.length_a   1.000
_cell.length_b   1.000
_cell.length_c   1.000
_cell.angle_alpha   90.00
_cell.angle_beta   90.00
_cell.angle_gamma   90.00
#
_symmetry.space_group_name_H-M   'P 1'
#
loop_
_entity.id
_entity.type
_entity.pdbx_description
1 polymer ?
#
loop_
_entity_poly.entity_id
_entity_poly.type
_entity_poly.pdbx_seq_one_letter_code
_entity_poly.pdbx_strand_id
1 'polypeptide(L)' 'MILTVEQQKSDPGEIAICFDDDGLEFLLKKLSFLKNNDGHLHLMTCSWGGNELTEIRQGSDDYALVDSLRLVKLR' A
#
# COMPACT_ATOMS: atom_id res chain seq x y z
N MET A 1 -0.72 10.46 -8.97
CA MET A 1 -1.04 9.42 -7.96
C MET A 1 -0.22 8.16 -8.16
N ILE A 2 0.81 8.07 -7.35
CA ILE A 2 1.67 6.93 -7.12
C ILE A 2 1.35 6.46 -5.70
N LEU A 3 0.92 5.22 -5.55
CA LEU A 3 0.85 4.51 -4.28
C LEU A 3 1.08 3.03 -4.58
N THR A 4 2.10 2.44 -3.97
CA THR A 4 2.48 1.04 -4.15
C THR A 4 2.92 0.45 -2.82
N VAL A 5 2.89 -0.88 -2.74
CA VAL A 5 3.46 -1.64 -1.64
C VAL A 5 4.52 -2.55 -2.22
N GLU A 6 5.71 -2.51 -1.64
CA GLU A 6 6.85 -3.24 -2.16
C GLU A 6 7.60 -3.95 -1.03
N GLN A 7 8.09 -5.15 -1.30
CA GLN A 7 8.88 -5.96 -0.37
C GLN A 7 10.35 -5.95 -0.79
N GLN A 8 11.24 -5.74 0.17
CA GLN A 8 12.67 -5.82 -0.10
C GLN A 8 13.08 -7.26 -0.41
N LYS A 9 13.80 -7.48 -1.51
CA LYS A 9 14.20 -8.83 -1.97
C LYS A 9 15.20 -9.49 -1.03
N SER A 10 16.13 -8.71 -0.46
CA SER A 10 17.16 -9.21 0.44
C SER A 10 16.70 -9.33 1.91
N ASP A 11 15.60 -8.67 2.26
CA ASP A 11 14.97 -8.75 3.58
C ASP A 11 13.45 -8.94 3.42
N PRO A 12 12.96 -10.19 3.46
CA PRO A 12 11.54 -10.48 3.36
C PRO A 12 10.69 -9.83 4.46
N GLY A 13 11.29 -9.35 5.55
CA GLY A 13 10.59 -8.65 6.62
C GLY A 13 10.32 -7.17 6.33
N GLU A 14 11.01 -6.57 5.37
CA GLU A 14 10.88 -5.15 5.05
C GLU A 14 9.82 -4.92 3.96
N ILE A 15 8.82 -4.11 4.30
CA ILE A 15 7.75 -3.67 3.42
C ILE A 15 7.79 -2.14 3.34
N ALA A 16 7.94 -1.62 2.13
CA ALA A 16 7.85 -0.20 1.82
C ALA A 16 6.46 0.15 1.27
N ILE A 17 5.92 1.29 1.70
CA ILE A 17 4.76 1.93 1.06
C ILE A 17 5.29 3.17 0.37
N CYS A 18 5.33 3.15 -0.98
CA CYS A 18 5.91 4.22 -1.79
C CYS A 18 4.80 5.07 -2.41
N PHE A 19 4.89 6.40 -2.28
CA PHE A 19 3.86 7.32 -2.76
C PHE A 19 4.37 8.69 -3.21
N ASP A 20 3.60 9.33 -4.08
CA ASP A 20 3.65 10.78 -4.35
C ASP A 20 2.66 11.55 -3.45
N ASP A 21 2.55 12.87 -3.61
CA ASP A 21 1.67 13.71 -2.80
C ASP A 21 0.18 13.28 -2.87
N ASP A 22 -0.31 12.93 -4.06
CA ASP A 22 -1.67 12.43 -4.26
C ASP A 22 -1.88 11.08 -3.56
N GLY A 23 -0.90 10.18 -3.67
CA GLY A 23 -0.93 8.86 -3.04
C GLY A 23 -0.90 8.95 -1.52
N LEU A 24 -0.14 9.89 -0.96
CA LEU A 24 -0.14 10.18 0.48
C LEU A 24 -1.52 10.63 0.95
N GLU A 25 -2.16 11.56 0.24
CA GLU A 25 -3.50 12.05 0.58
C GLU A 25 -4.54 10.92 0.53
N PHE A 26 -4.45 10.03 -0.44
CA PHE A 26 -5.29 8.84 -0.50
C PHE A 26 -5.05 7.89 0.69
N LEU A 27 -3.79 7.61 1.03
CA LEU A 27 -3.43 6.77 2.18
C LEU A 27 -3.97 7.37 3.49
N LEU A 28 -3.83 8.68 3.68
CA LEU A 28 -4.36 9.40 4.83
C LEU A 28 -5.89 9.27 4.96
N LYS A 29 -6.63 9.29 3.84
CA LYS A 29 -8.08 9.07 3.86
C LYS A 29 -8.44 7.65 4.34
N LYS A 30 -7.73 6.62 3.88
CA LYS A 30 -7.94 5.22 4.32
C LYS A 30 -7.61 5.05 5.81
N LEU A 31 -6.52 5.65 6.27
CA LEU A 31 -6.15 5.64 7.69
C LEU A 31 -7.16 6.42 8.55
N SER A 32 -7.65 7.56 8.05
CA SER A 32 -8.70 8.35 8.73
C SER A 32 -10.02 7.58 8.84
N PHE A 33 -10.37 6.78 7.84
CA PHE A 33 -11.50 5.87 7.93
C PHE A 33 -11.31 4.85 9.06
N LEU A 34 -10.15 4.18 9.14
CA LEU A 34 -9.86 3.22 10.21
C LEU A 34 -9.79 3.88 11.59
N LYS A 35 -9.31 5.12 11.69
CA LYS A 35 -9.34 5.87 12.97
C LYS A 35 -10.74 5.91 13.58
N ASN A 36 -11.76 6.10 12.74
CA ASN A 36 -13.16 6.24 13.17
C ASN A 36 -13.96 4.93 13.14
N ASN A 37 -13.44 3.85 12.53
CA ASN A 37 -14.15 2.60 12.34
C ASN A 37 -13.28 1.41 12.74
N ASP A 38 -13.81 0.45 13.49
CA ASP A 38 -13.11 -0.81 13.75
C ASP A 38 -13.13 -1.70 12.50
N GLY A 39 -12.02 -2.39 12.22
CA GLY A 39 -11.93 -3.33 11.10
C GLY A 39 -10.59 -3.31 10.39
N HIS A 40 -10.64 -3.57 9.09
CA HIS A 40 -9.48 -3.61 8.22
C HIS A 40 -9.81 -3.08 6.82
N LEU A 41 -8.78 -2.66 6.09
CA LEU A 41 -8.85 -2.27 4.69
C LEU A 41 -7.76 -2.99 3.91
N HIS A 42 -8.05 -3.27 2.64
CA HIS A 42 -7.06 -3.76 1.69
C HIS A 42 -6.60 -2.62 0.81
N LEU A 43 -5.28 -2.50 0.65
CA LEU A 43 -4.66 -1.78 -0.46
C LEU A 43 -4.27 -2.84 -1.48
N MET A 44 -4.80 -2.75 -2.71
CA MET A 44 -4.62 -3.76 -3.76
C MET A 44 -4.35 -3.10 -5.11
N THR A 45 -3.54 -3.79 -5.92
CA THR A 45 -3.21 -3.40 -7.30
C THR A 45 -4.34 -3.75 -8.27
N CYS A 46 -4.31 -3.17 -9.47
CA CYS A 46 -5.28 -3.43 -10.54
C CYS A 46 -5.45 -4.93 -10.81
N SER A 47 -4.34 -5.69 -10.80
CA SER A 47 -4.29 -7.14 -10.99
C SER A 47 -5.13 -7.95 -9.99
N TRP A 48 -5.41 -7.41 -8.80
CA TRP A 48 -6.13 -8.12 -7.73
C TRP A 48 -7.57 -7.62 -7.47
N GLY A 49 -7.95 -6.46 -8.01
CA GLY A 49 -9.35 -6.02 -7.97
C GLY A 49 -9.58 -4.55 -7.62
N GLY A 50 -8.58 -3.67 -7.78
CA GLY A 50 -8.71 -2.27 -7.42
C GLY A 50 -7.86 -1.32 -8.25
N ASN A 51 -8.45 -0.24 -8.76
CA ASN A 51 -7.75 0.83 -9.50
C ASN A 51 -7.02 1.82 -8.54
N GLU A 52 -6.87 1.48 -7.27
CA GLU A 52 -6.37 2.39 -6.23
C GLU A 52 -4.85 2.37 -6.04
N LEU A 53 -4.17 1.28 -6.39
CA LEU A 53 -2.70 1.23 -6.49
C LEU A 53 -2.28 1.10 -7.96
N THR A 54 -1.04 1.48 -8.25
CA THR A 54 -0.43 1.28 -9.58
C THR A 54 0.35 -0.03 -9.65
N GLU A 55 0.46 -0.60 -10.85
CA GLU A 55 1.32 -1.76 -11.15
C GLU A 55 2.75 -1.36 -11.52
N ILE A 56 3.03 -0.05 -11.61
CA ILE A 56 4.36 0.45 -11.91
C ILE A 56 5.18 0.43 -10.62
N ARG A 57 6.28 -0.34 -10.60
CA ARG A 57 7.23 -0.33 -9.48
C ARG A 57 7.83 1.07 -9.31
N GLN A 58 7.95 1.50 -8.06
CA GLN A 58 8.52 2.79 -7.64
C GLN A 58 9.85 2.63 -6.92
N GLY A 59 10.08 1.50 -6.23
CA GLY A 59 11.35 1.18 -5.58
C GLY A 59 12.46 0.79 -6.55
N SER A 60 13.66 0.61 -6.00
CA SER A 60 14.84 0.20 -6.77
C SER A 60 14.72 -1.24 -7.29
N ASP A 61 15.76 -1.70 -7.98
CA ASP A 61 15.89 -3.10 -8.37
C ASP A 61 15.86 -4.08 -7.18
N ASP A 62 16.06 -3.59 -5.95
CA ASP A 62 16.10 -4.40 -4.75
C ASP A 62 14.72 -4.73 -4.20
N TYR A 63 13.66 -4.07 -4.67
CA TYR A 63 12.30 -4.27 -4.20
C TYR A 63 11.49 -5.15 -5.14
N ALA A 64 10.40 -5.74 -4.67
CA ALA A 64 9.40 -6.46 -5.47
C ALA A 64 7.99 -5.95 -5.13
N LEU A 65 7.14 -5.74 -6.14
CA LEU A 65 5.76 -5.29 -5.91
C LEU A 65 4.98 -6.35 -5.14
N VAL A 66 4.15 -5.88 -4.21
CA VAL A 66 3.21 -6.69 -3.44
C VAL A 66 1.80 -6.34 -3.90
N ASP A 67 1.06 -7.35 -4.37
CA ASP A 67 -0.28 -7.16 -4.93
C ASP A 67 -1.34 -6.79 -3.88
N SER A 68 -1.09 -7.10 -2.60
CA SER A 68 -2.01 -6.74 -1.52
C SER A 68 -1.33 -6.49 -0.19
N LEU A 69 -1.79 -5.44 0.51
CA LEU A 69 -1.44 -5.14 1.90
C LEU A 69 -2.71 -4.93 2.72
N ARG A 70 -2.77 -5.52 3.91
CA ARG A 70 -3.90 -5.35 4.83
C ARG A 70 -3.56 -4.37 5.93
N LEU A 71 -4.30 -3.26 6.00
CA LEU A 71 -4.26 -2.32 7.12
C LEU A 71 -5.29 -2.76 8.15
N VAL A 72 -4.87 -3.02 9.38
CA VAL A 72 -5.74 -3.53 10.46
C VAL A 72 -5.66 -2.59 11.64
N LYS A 73 -6.82 -2.10 12.12
CA LYS A 73 -6.90 -1.42 13.40
C LYS A 73 -7.01 -2.45 14.52
N LEU A 74 -6.04 -2.44 15.42
CA LEU A 74 -6.10 -3.18 16.67
C LEU A 74 -6.82 -2.32 17.73
N ARG A 75 -7.41 -2.99 18.72
CA ARG A 75 -8.09 -2.36 19.86
C ARG A 75 -7.11 -2.02 20.97
#